data_AF-A0A2T2WQ24-F1
#
_entry.id   AF-A0A2T2WQ24-F1
#
_cell.length_a   1.000
_cell.length_b   1.000
_cell.length_c   1.000
_cell.angle_alpha   90.00
_cell.angle_beta   90.00
_cell.angle_gamma   90.00
#
_symmetry.space_group_name_H-M   'P 1'
#
loop_
_entity.id
_entity.type
_entity.pdbx_description
1 polymer ?
#
loop_
_entity_poly.entity_id
_entity_poly.type
_entity_poly.pdbx_seq_one_letter_code
_entity_poly.pdbx_strand_id
1 'polypeptide(L)'
;MGEKIVAADMGLLVLLKMSHRLGYFVPLTKIAEAIIRNAVRAAGVPLIPADVWNKYHVFGAHKRHRALIRDYLGIRFSVKKPDQS
;
A
#
# COMPACT_ATOMS: atom_id res chain seq x y z
N MET A 1 -11.11 0.15 -18.87
CA MET A 1 -9.74 -0.36 -18.58
C MET A 1 -8.94 0.61 -17.70
N GLY A 2 -9.09 1.93 -17.86
CA GLY A 2 -8.30 2.93 -17.10
C GLY A 2 -8.50 2.96 -15.57
N GLU A 3 -9.73 2.75 -15.07
CA GLU A 3 -10.04 2.85 -13.63
C GLU A 3 -9.25 1.85 -12.75
N LYS A 4 -8.96 0.66 -13.27
CA LYS A 4 -8.18 -0.37 -12.56
C LYS A 4 -6.71 0.00 -12.39
N ILE A 5 -6.14 0.70 -13.38
CA ILE A 5 -4.73 1.11 -13.37
C ILE A 5 -4.55 2.24 -12.35
N VAL A 6 -5.44 3.24 -12.38
CA VAL A 6 -5.42 4.37 -11.44
C VAL A 6 -5.55 3.90 -9.99
N ALA A 7 -6.42 2.90 -9.73
CA ALA A 7 -6.57 2.32 -8.40
C ALA A 7 -5.32 1.56 -7.92
N ALA A 8 -4.60 0.90 -8.82
CA ALA A 8 -3.38 0.18 -8.50
C ALA A 8 -2.22 1.13 -8.16
N ASP A 9 -1.99 2.14 -8.99
CA ASP A 9 -0.92 3.13 -8.82
C ASP A 9 -1.11 3.93 -7.53
N MET A 10 -2.35 4.34 -7.26
CA MET A 10 -2.68 4.99 -5.99
C MET A 10 -2.49 4.07 -4.79
N GLY A 11 -2.97 2.83 -4.88
CA GLY A 11 -2.81 1.85 -3.81
C GLY A 11 -1.35 1.64 -3.46
N LEU A 12 -0.46 1.58 -4.47
CA LEU A 12 0.98 1.52 -4.29
C LEU A 12 1.53 2.76 -3.56
N LEU A 13 1.18 3.97 -4.01
CA LEU A 13 1.67 5.21 -3.41
C LEU A 13 1.27 5.37 -1.94
N VAL A 14 0.01 5.06 -1.61
CA VAL A 14 -0.49 5.13 -0.24
C VAL A 14 0.21 4.09 0.63
N LEU A 15 0.33 2.84 0.15
CA LEU A 15 1.06 1.80 0.87
C LEU A 15 2.53 2.18 1.10
N LEU A 16 3.21 2.72 0.08
CA LEU A 16 4.59 3.18 0.19
C LEU A 16 4.73 4.28 1.23
N LYS A 17 3.87 5.31 1.17
CA LYS A 17 3.91 6.44 2.10
C LYS A 17 3.70 6.01 3.54
N MET A 18 2.76 5.10 3.78
CA MET A 18 2.46 4.59 5.11
C MET A 18 3.58 3.70 5.64
N SER A 19 4.08 2.78 4.82
CA SER A 19 5.18 1.90 5.22
C SER A 19 6.48 2.66 5.47
N HIS A 20 6.76 3.71 4.69
CA HIS A 20 7.89 4.59 4.96
C HIS A 20 7.74 5.35 6.29
N ARG A 21 6.53 5.78 6.67
CA ARG A 21 6.31 6.55 7.90
C ARG A 21 6.19 5.70 9.16
N LEU A 22 5.60 4.51 9.06
CA LEU A 22 5.32 3.64 10.19
C LEU A 22 6.36 2.51 10.37
N GLY A 23 7.12 2.18 9.33
CA GLY A 23 8.04 1.04 9.34
C GLY A 23 7.39 -0.33 9.18
N TYR A 24 6.06 -0.39 9.00
CA TYR A 24 5.31 -1.64 8.77
C TYR A 24 4.13 -1.44 7.81
N PHE A 25 3.52 -2.54 7.35
CA PHE A 25 2.39 -2.50 6.42
C PHE A 25 1.05 -2.38 7.14
N VAL A 26 0.24 -1.42 6.70
CA VAL A 26 -1.14 -1.24 7.18
C VAL A 26 -2.13 -1.53 6.04
N PRO A 27 -3.20 -2.30 6.28
CA PRO A 27 -4.26 -2.46 5.29
C PRO A 27 -4.90 -1.11 4.94
N LEU A 28 -5.15 -0.84 3.65
CA LEU A 28 -5.81 0.40 3.21
C LEU A 28 -7.15 0.66 3.91
N THR A 29 -7.90 -0.39 4.21
CA THR A 29 -9.17 -0.33 4.94
C THR A 29 -9.04 0.18 6.38
N LYS A 30 -7.83 0.16 6.95
CA LYS A 30 -7.53 0.68 8.30
C LYS A 30 -6.91 2.09 8.27
N ILE A 31 -6.66 2.65 7.09
CA ILE A 31 -6.12 4.00 6.94
C ILE A 31 -7.31 4.97 6.88
N ALA A 32 -7.28 6.01 7.73
CA ALA A 32 -8.29 7.04 7.70
C ALA A 32 -8.36 7.70 6.31
N GLU A 33 -9.57 7.90 5.80
CA GLU A 33 -9.78 8.41 4.45
C GLU A 33 -9.09 9.76 4.21
N ALA A 34 -9.02 10.63 5.23
CA ALA A 34 -8.30 11.90 5.16
C ALA A 34 -6.81 11.74 4.79
N ILE A 35 -6.15 10.68 5.28
CA ILE A 35 -4.75 10.38 4.97
C ILE A 35 -4.63 9.95 3.50
N ILE A 36 -5.54 9.10 3.04
CA ILE A 36 -5.59 8.66 1.64
C ILE A 36 -5.79 9.87 0.73
N ARG A 37 -6.80 10.71 1.00
CA ARG A 37 -7.05 11.95 0.25
C ARG A 37 -5.83 12.85 0.20
N ASN A 38 -5.15 13.04 1.33
CA ASN A 38 -3.97 13.90 1.37
C ASN A 38 -2.80 13.33 0.57
N ALA A 39 -2.54 12.02 0.66
CA ALA A 39 -1.48 11.36 -0.10
C ALA A 39 -1.74 11.45 -1.61
N VAL A 40 -2.98 11.25 -2.01
CA VAL A 40 -3.44 11.34 -3.41
C VAL A 40 -3.31 12.76 -3.95
N ARG A 41 -3.77 13.75 -3.20
CA ARG A 41 -3.62 15.17 -3.55
C ARG A 41 -2.16 15.56 -3.70
N ALA A 42 -1.31 15.12 -2.78
CA ALA A 42 0.13 15.39 -2.83
C ALA A 42 0.81 14.74 -4.04
N ALA A 43 0.29 13.61 -4.53
CA ALA A 43 0.81 12.91 -5.70
C ALA A 43 0.24 13.42 -7.04
N GLY A 44 -0.70 14.37 -7.03
CA GLY A 44 -1.33 14.90 -8.24
C GLY A 44 -2.24 13.90 -8.98
N VAL A 45 -2.71 12.85 -8.29
CA VAL A 45 -3.53 11.80 -8.89
C VAL A 45 -5.02 12.07 -8.59
N PRO A 46 -5.96 11.83 -9.54
CA PRO A 46 -7.37 12.14 -9.36
C PRO A 46 -8.04 11.27 -8.29
N LEU A 47 -8.61 11.90 -7.26
CA LEU A 47 -9.25 11.21 -6.14
C LEU A 47 -10.29 10.18 -6.60
N ILE A 48 -10.09 8.92 -6.21
CA ILE A 48 -10.97 7.80 -6.56
C ILE A 48 -11.97 7.56 -5.42
N PRO A 49 -13.26 7.31 -5.73
CA PRO A 49 -14.26 7.03 -4.71
C PRO A 49 -13.99 5.74 -3.92
N ALA A 50 -14.58 5.68 -2.72
CA ALA A 50 -14.21 4.71 -1.70
C ALA A 50 -14.44 3.24 -2.09
N ASP A 51 -15.45 3.01 -2.91
CA ASP A 51 -15.82 1.70 -3.46
C ASP A 51 -14.72 1.12 -4.37
N VAL A 52 -13.93 1.96 -5.02
CA VAL A 52 -12.82 1.53 -5.89
C VAL A 52 -11.61 1.08 -5.07
N TRP A 53 -11.41 1.62 -3.85
CA TRP A 53 -10.37 1.12 -2.95
C TRP A 53 -10.64 -0.30 -2.47
N ASN A 54 -11.91 -0.64 -2.23
CA ASN A 54 -12.29 -2.00 -1.87
C ASN A 54 -11.99 -2.98 -3.00
N LYS A 55 -12.21 -2.57 -4.26
CA LYS A 55 -11.81 -3.36 -5.44
C LYS A 55 -10.30 -3.61 -5.47
N TYR A 56 -9.46 -2.59 -5.20
CA TYR A 56 -8.00 -2.77 -5.10
C TYR A 56 -7.59 -3.81 -4.04
N HIS A 57 -8.27 -3.84 -2.90
CA HIS A 57 -8.01 -4.85 -1.87
C HIS A 57 -8.35 -6.26 -2.35
N VAL A 58 -9.51 -6.42 -3.00
CA VAL A 58 -10.05 -7.69 -3.51
C VAL A 58 -9.20 -8.27 -4.65
N PHE A 59 -8.65 -7.44 -5.53
CA PHE A 59 -7.85 -7.91 -6.68
C PHE A 59 -6.46 -8.47 -6.33
N GLY A 60 -6.04 -8.41 -5.06
CA GLY A 60 -4.77 -9.01 -4.62
C GLY A 60 -3.49 -8.29 -5.07
N ALA A 61 -3.61 -7.19 -5.83
CA ALA A 61 -2.50 -6.33 -6.24
C ALA A 61 -1.67 -5.85 -5.04
N HIS A 62 -2.33 -5.66 -3.89
CA HIS A 62 -1.70 -5.31 -2.63
C HIS A 62 -0.56 -6.27 -2.22
N LYS A 63 -0.62 -7.57 -2.57
CA LYS A 63 0.42 -8.54 -2.18
C LYS A 63 1.71 -8.28 -2.97
N ARG A 64 1.59 -8.03 -4.27
CA ARG A 64 2.71 -7.68 -5.15
C ARG A 64 3.31 -6.34 -4.75
N HIS A 65 2.48 -5.34 -4.47
CA HIS A 65 2.95 -4.03 -4.01
C HIS A 65 3.67 -4.11 -2.67
N ARG A 66 3.21 -4.94 -1.72
CA ARG A 66 3.95 -5.16 -0.47
C ARG A 66 5.35 -5.73 -0.71
N ALA A 67 5.50 -6.69 -1.62
CA ALA A 67 6.80 -7.23 -1.98
C ALA A 67 7.72 -6.15 -2.59
N LEU A 68 7.21 -5.39 -3.57
CA LEU A 68 7.96 -4.29 -4.20
C LEU A 68 8.38 -3.21 -3.20
N ILE A 69 7.48 -2.76 -2.33
CA ILE A 69 7.77 -1.74 -1.31
C ILE A 69 8.81 -2.25 -0.33
N ARG A 70 8.71 -3.52 0.09
CA ARG A 70 9.67 -4.12 1.01
C ARG A 70 11.06 -4.14 0.41
N ASP A 71 11.17 -4.56 -0.84
CA ASP A 71 12.44 -4.64 -1.55
C ASP A 71 13.02 -3.23 -1.78
N TYR A 72 12.18 -2.25 -2.16
CA TYR A 72 12.57 -0.85 -2.33
C TYR A 72 13.05 -0.20 -1.03
N LEU A 73 12.35 -0.42 0.09
CA LEU A 73 12.71 0.14 1.40
C LEU A 73 13.82 -0.65 2.11
N GLY A 74 14.31 -1.75 1.53
CA GLY A 74 15.31 -2.61 2.15
C GLY A 74 14.83 -3.29 3.44
N ILE A 75 13.52 -3.42 3.65
CA ILE A 75 12.94 -4.01 4.87
C ILE A 75 13.20 -5.51 4.84
N ARG A 76 14.24 -5.97 5.55
CA ARG A 76 14.55 -7.38 5.74
C ARG A 76 14.05 -7.81 7.12
N PHE A 77 13.04 -8.67 7.15
CA PHE A 77 12.75 -9.39 8.38
C PHE A 77 13.91 -10.36 8.61
N SER A 78 14.66 -10.17 9.68
CA SER A 78 15.56 -11.20 10.16
C SER A 78 14.69 -12.36 10.59
N VAL A 79 14.62 -13.41 9.77
CA VAL A 79 14.04 -14.67 10.19
C VAL A 79 14.95 -15.16 11.30
N LYS A 80 14.52 -15.01 12.57
CA LYS A 80 15.17 -15.68 13.68
C LYS A 80 15.07 -17.16 13.35
N LYS A 81 16.18 -17.80 12.97
CA LYS A 81 16.22 -19.26 12.82
C LYS A 81 15.68 -19.85 14.13
N PRO A 82 14.78 -20.83 14.09
CA PRO A 82 14.42 -21.54 15.31
C PRO A 82 15.71 -22.05 15.93
N ASP A 83 15.92 -21.69 17.20
CA ASP A 83 17.03 -22.16 18.00
C ASP A 83 16.97 -23.68 18.00
N GLN A 84 17.92 -24.34 17.35
CA GLN A 84 18.04 -25.78 17.46
C GLN A 84 18.77 -26.04 18.78
N SER A 85 17.99 -26.26 19.83
CA SER A 85 18.43 -26.81 21.12
C SER A 85 17.75 -28.16 21.32
#